data_AF-A0A5J4Q7A3-F1
#
_entry.id   AF-A0A5J4Q7A3-F1
#
_cell.length_a   1.000
_cell.length_b   1.000
_cell.length_c   1.000
_cell.angle_alpha   90.00
_cell.angle_beta   90.00
_cell.angle_gamma   90.00
#
_symmetry.space_group_name_H-M   'P 1'
#
loop_
_entity.id
_entity.type
_entity.pdbx_description
1 polymer ?
#
loop_
_entity_poly.entity_id
_entity_poly.type
_entity_poly.pdbx_seq_one_letter_code
_entity_poly.pdbx_strand_id
1 'polypeptide(L)'
;MVLHHQRIRLYRWKKYYKYKSKTAIYDQLRQIRLWQDGKKHITAIDALEQYHSLFGKSGMKFISNSEGIFNIFQGFKYMQLDEVDQTKIEQFLGLIKDTIAANDELIYEYLLNWFSIIVQNIGKKTETSIILQGLQGIGKNVFTNVLCELLAGYSSKNITDIDDFVGKFNTAIENKMLAIANEMKNF
;
A
#
# COMPACT_ATOMS: atom_id res chain seq x y z
N MET A 1 18.75 34.84 -16.21
CA MET A 1 17.99 33.77 -16.89
C MET A 1 18.87 32.55 -16.99
N VAL A 2 18.28 31.35 -16.87
CA VAL A 2 18.88 30.02 -16.72
C VAL A 2 19.21 29.60 -15.27
N LEU A 3 18.18 29.16 -14.55
CA LEU A 3 18.31 28.25 -13.41
C LEU A 3 18.41 26.83 -13.96
N HIS A 4 19.57 26.19 -13.82
CA HIS A 4 19.72 24.77 -14.09
C HIS A 4 19.01 23.97 -12.99
N HIS A 5 17.81 23.46 -13.29
CA HIS A 5 17.15 22.44 -12.48
C HIS A 5 17.98 21.15 -12.49
N GLN A 6 18.77 20.92 -11.44
CA GLN A 6 19.25 19.57 -11.15
C GLN A 6 18.06 18.70 -10.72
N ARG A 7 17.57 17.86 -11.64
CA ARG A 7 16.64 16.77 -11.34
C ARG A 7 17.35 15.77 -10.41
N ILE A 8 17.01 15.79 -9.13
CA ILE A 8 17.37 14.74 -8.19
C ILE A 8 16.69 13.44 -8.68
N ARG A 9 17.48 12.50 -9.22
CA ARG A 9 17.03 11.13 -9.50
C ARG A 9 16.94 10.39 -8.16
N LEU A 10 15.72 10.25 -7.63
CA LEU A 10 15.44 9.38 -6.49
C LEU A 10 15.50 7.92 -6.94
N TYR A 11 16.63 7.25 -6.68
CA TYR A 11 16.71 5.79 -6.79
C TYR A 11 15.83 5.16 -5.70
N ARG A 12 14.82 4.41 -6.11
CA ARG A 12 13.83 3.77 -5.22
C ARG A 12 14.42 2.51 -4.59
N TRP A 13 14.99 2.65 -3.40
CA TRP A 13 15.49 1.53 -2.60
C TRP A 13 14.34 0.60 -2.18
N LYS A 14 14.50 -0.72 -2.36
CA LYS A 14 13.67 -1.73 -1.70
C LYS A 14 13.85 -1.58 -0.18
N LYS A 15 12.94 -0.87 0.48
CA LYS A 15 12.93 -0.75 1.95
C LYS A 15 12.39 -2.03 2.57
N TYR A 16 13.28 -2.86 3.13
CA TYR A 16 12.93 -3.71 4.25
C TYR A 16 12.95 -2.83 5.50
N TYR A 17 11.79 -2.55 6.10
CA TYR A 17 11.73 -1.78 7.35
C TYR A 17 12.27 -2.64 8.50
N LYS A 18 13.58 -2.53 8.79
CA LYS A 18 14.16 -3.07 10.03
C LYS A 18 13.84 -2.10 11.16
N TYR A 19 12.96 -2.49 12.08
CA TYR A 19 12.67 -1.70 13.28
C TYR A 19 13.98 -1.52 14.07
N LYS A 20 14.37 -0.25 14.29
CA LYS A 20 15.49 0.12 15.13
C LYS A 20 14.97 0.82 16.37
N SER A 21 15.63 0.60 17.51
CA SER A 21 15.34 1.36 18.72
C SER A 21 15.58 2.86 18.46
N LYS A 22 14.84 3.70 19.19
CA LYS A 22 15.01 5.16 19.12
C LYS A 22 16.48 5.55 19.28
N THR A 23 17.17 4.98 20.27
CA THR A 23 18.59 5.23 20.53
C THR A 23 19.47 4.92 19.31
N ALA A 24 19.27 3.76 18.67
CA ALA A 24 20.05 3.36 17.50
C ALA A 24 19.84 4.29 16.29
N ILE A 25 18.63 4.85 16.13
CA ILE A 25 18.34 5.85 15.09
C ILE A 25 19.09 7.15 15.39
N TYR A 26 19.02 7.64 16.63
CA TYR A 26 19.71 8.87 17.04
C TYR A 26 21.23 8.75 16.89
N ASP A 27 21.81 7.59 17.22
CA ASP A 27 23.24 7.36 17.07
C ASP A 27 23.68 7.36 15.61
N GLN A 28 22.86 6.82 14.70
CA GLN A 28 23.13 6.93 13.26
C GLN A 28 23.03 8.37 12.76
N LEU A 29 22.02 9.13 13.21
CA LEU A 29 21.86 10.53 12.79
C LEU A 29 23.02 11.41 13.25
N ARG A 30 23.62 11.14 14.42
CA ARG A 30 24.85 11.80 14.89
C ARG A 30 26.07 11.52 14.02
N GLN A 31 26.12 10.36 13.35
CA GLN A 31 27.25 9.98 12.50
C GLN A 31 27.18 10.61 11.11
N ILE A 32 25.99 10.98 10.64
CA ILE A 32 25.82 11.60 9.32
C ILE A 32 26.18 13.08 9.43
N ARG A 33 27.31 13.48 8.82
CA ARG A 33 27.74 14.87 8.73
C ARG A 33 27.20 15.49 7.44
N LEU A 34 26.53 16.63 7.56
CA LEU A 34 26.06 17.44 6.44
C LEU A 34 27.01 18.64 6.30
N TRP A 35 27.49 18.87 5.07
CA TRP A 35 28.34 20.02 4.75
C TRP A 35 27.50 21.16 4.23
N GLN A 36 27.74 22.36 4.75
CA GLN A 36 27.26 23.60 4.15
C GLN A 36 28.47 24.50 3.92
N ASP A 37 28.63 24.94 2.68
CA ASP A 37 29.84 25.64 2.21
C ASP A 37 30.16 26.85 3.11
N GLY A 38 31.35 26.84 3.72
CA GLY A 38 31.83 27.91 4.61
C GLY A 38 31.22 27.99 6.02
N LYS A 39 30.35 27.06 6.47
CA LYS A 39 29.79 27.02 7.83
C LYS A 39 30.20 25.75 8.60
N LYS A 40 30.15 25.83 9.95
CA LYS A 40 30.43 24.72 10.89
C LYS A 40 29.76 23.42 10.42
N HIS A 41 30.45 22.28 10.60
CA HIS A 41 29.85 20.96 10.42
C HIS A 41 28.57 20.84 11.24
N ILE A 42 27.47 20.48 10.59
CA ILE A 42 26.22 20.09 11.25
C ILE A 42 25.99 18.61 11.00
N THR A 43 25.46 17.90 11.99
CA THR A 43 25.05 16.50 11.84
C THR A 43 23.60 16.42 11.38
N ALA A 44 23.15 15.25 10.92
CA ALA A 44 21.75 15.05 10.57
C ALA A 44 20.82 15.20 11.78
N ILE A 45 21.31 14.94 13.01
CA ILE A 45 20.52 15.21 14.21
C ILE A 45 20.39 16.72 14.47
N ASP A 46 21.46 17.50 14.28
CA ASP A 46 21.40 18.96 14.43
C ASP A 46 20.40 19.58 13.44
N ALA A 47 20.40 19.09 12.19
CA ALA A 47 19.44 19.50 11.17
C ALA A 47 18.01 19.07 11.55
N LEU A 48 17.81 17.84 12.06
CA LEU A 48 16.50 17.37 12.50
C LEU A 48 15.96 18.23 13.64
N GLU A 49 16.79 18.59 14.63
CA GLU A 49 16.40 19.43 15.77
C GLU A 49 16.09 20.87 15.33
N GLN A 50 16.94 21.45 14.48
CA GLN A 50 16.76 22.80 13.93
C GLN A 50 15.48 22.93 13.11
N TYR A 51 15.13 21.90 12.34
CA TYR A 51 14.01 21.92 11.40
C TYR A 51 12.88 20.96 11.80
N HIS A 52 12.81 20.52 13.06
CA HIS A 52 11.82 19.52 13.51
C HIS A 52 10.38 19.94 13.20
N SER A 53 10.10 21.24 13.24
CA SER A 53 8.79 21.82 12.89
C SER A 53 8.40 21.59 11.43
N LEU A 54 9.36 21.47 10.50
CA LEU A 54 9.11 21.11 9.10
C LEU A 54 8.72 19.63 8.95
N PHE A 55 9.14 18.78 9.90
CA PHE A 55 8.85 17.35 9.91
C PHE A 55 7.67 16.98 10.82
N GLY A 56 7.24 17.90 11.69
CA GLY A 56 6.09 17.73 12.56
C GLY A 56 4.80 17.61 11.74
N LYS A 57 4.15 16.45 11.82
CA LYS A 57 2.81 16.24 11.28
C LYS A 57 1.83 16.12 12.44
N SER A 58 0.72 16.84 12.37
CA SER A 58 -0.33 16.87 13.40
C SER A 58 -1.14 15.57 13.45
N GLY A 59 -1.03 14.72 12.41
CA GLY A 59 -1.67 13.42 12.36
C GLY A 59 -1.35 12.68 11.07
N MET A 60 -1.95 11.50 10.91
CA MET A 60 -1.81 10.66 9.72
C MET A 60 -3.20 10.33 9.17
N LYS A 61 -3.35 10.32 7.85
CA LYS A 61 -4.54 9.83 7.14
C LYS A 61 -4.10 9.01 5.95
N PHE A 62 -4.98 8.14 5.46
CA PHE A 62 -4.66 7.35 4.27
C PHE A 62 -4.32 8.24 3.07
N ILE A 63 -5.18 9.22 2.78
CA ILE A 63 -4.94 10.34 1.85
C ILE A 63 -5.48 11.63 2.47
N SER A 64 -4.74 12.73 2.31
CA SER A 64 -5.08 14.08 2.73
C SER A 64 -4.36 15.11 1.85
N ASN A 65 -5.01 16.25 1.63
CA ASN A 65 -4.43 17.41 0.97
C ASN A 65 -3.89 18.45 1.97
N SER A 66 -4.01 18.19 3.28
CA SER A 66 -3.57 19.12 4.31
C SER A 66 -2.08 18.96 4.57
N GLU A 67 -1.30 20.03 4.45
CA GLU A 67 0.16 20.00 4.62
C GLU A 67 0.62 19.50 6.00
N GLY A 68 -0.20 19.70 7.04
CA GLY A 68 0.06 19.20 8.40
C GLY A 68 -0.26 17.72 8.63
N ILE A 69 -0.85 17.02 7.66
CA ILE A 69 -1.23 15.60 7.77
C ILE A 69 -0.29 14.75 6.93
N PHE A 70 0.21 13.66 7.51
CA PHE A 70 0.99 12.67 6.77
C PHE A 70 0.07 11.74 5.98
N ASN A 71 0.35 11.57 4.68
CA ASN A 71 -0.33 10.59 3.84
C ASN A 71 0.28 9.21 4.02
N ILE A 72 -0.53 8.22 4.37
CA ILE A 72 -0.05 6.84 4.53
C ILE A 72 0.08 6.17 3.16
N PHE A 73 -0.78 6.52 2.20
CA PHE A 73 -0.61 6.11 0.82
C PHE A 73 0.56 6.86 0.18
N GLN A 74 1.56 6.10 -0.26
CA GLN A 74 2.82 6.57 -0.87
C GLN A 74 2.96 6.09 -2.33
N GLY A 75 1.84 5.71 -2.96
CA GLY A 75 1.82 5.11 -4.29
C GLY A 75 1.86 3.58 -4.27
N PHE A 76 1.57 2.96 -5.43
CA PHE A 76 1.57 1.52 -5.60
C PHE A 76 3.00 0.93 -5.75
N LYS A 77 3.13 -0.36 -5.41
CA LYS A 77 4.38 -1.11 -5.62
C LYS A 77 4.76 -1.16 -7.10
N TYR A 78 3.78 -1.28 -7.99
CA TYR A 78 3.98 -1.35 -9.43
C TYR A 78 3.65 -0.01 -10.09
N MET A 79 4.32 0.28 -11.21
CA MET A 79 4.02 1.44 -12.04
C MET A 79 2.98 1.06 -13.08
N GLN A 80 2.14 2.03 -13.46
CA GLN A 80 1.26 1.87 -14.61
C GLN A 80 2.12 1.72 -15.88
N LEU A 81 1.71 0.79 -16.73
CA LEU A 81 2.32 0.58 -18.04
C LEU A 81 1.51 1.35 -19.09
N ASP A 82 2.19 1.83 -20.13
CA ASP A 82 1.54 2.52 -21.25
C ASP A 82 0.74 1.56 -22.15
N GLU A 83 1.17 0.29 -22.21
CA GLU A 83 0.56 -0.76 -23.01
C GLU A 83 0.31 -2.01 -22.16
N VAL A 84 -0.76 -2.74 -22.49
CA VAL A 84 -1.12 -4.02 -21.85
C VAL A 84 -0.65 -5.17 -22.73
N ASP A 85 0.22 -6.01 -22.19
CA ASP A 85 0.60 -7.28 -22.81
C ASP A 85 -0.42 -8.36 -22.42
N GLN A 86 -1.36 -8.63 -23.32
CA GLN A 86 -2.46 -9.53 -23.06
C GLN A 86 -1.98 -10.96 -22.73
N THR A 87 -0.87 -11.39 -23.32
CA THR A 87 -0.31 -12.75 -23.11
C THR A 87 0.13 -12.97 -21.66
N LYS A 88 0.45 -11.90 -20.93
CA LYS A 88 0.86 -11.99 -19.52
C LYS A 88 -0.32 -12.04 -18.55
N ILE A 89 -1.48 -11.51 -18.94
CA ILE A 89 -2.65 -11.38 -18.06
C ILE A 89 -3.76 -12.39 -18.40
N GLU A 90 -3.74 -12.97 -19.60
CA GLU A 90 -4.77 -13.89 -20.09
C GLU A 90 -5.06 -15.04 -19.12
N GLN A 91 -4.03 -15.63 -18.50
CA GLN A 91 -4.22 -16.74 -17.56
C GLN A 91 -4.96 -16.30 -16.30
N PHE A 92 -4.69 -15.08 -15.83
CA PHE A 92 -5.39 -14.53 -14.69
C PHE A 92 -6.83 -14.16 -15.04
N LEU A 93 -7.06 -13.56 -16.21
CA LEU A 93 -8.41 -13.27 -16.69
C LEU A 93 -9.22 -14.56 -16.92
N GLY A 94 -8.60 -15.61 -17.45
CA GLY A 94 -9.20 -16.94 -17.61
C GLY A 94 -9.58 -17.55 -16.27
N LEU A 95 -8.73 -17.47 -15.25
CA LEU A 95 -9.10 -17.89 -13.88
C LEU A 95 -10.36 -17.17 -13.38
N ILE A 96 -10.43 -15.84 -13.58
CA ILE A 96 -11.59 -15.06 -13.15
C ILE A 96 -12.84 -15.49 -13.93
N LYS A 97 -12.75 -15.61 -15.26
CA LYS A 97 -13.88 -15.96 -16.12
C LYS A 97 -14.37 -17.38 -15.88
N ASP A 98 -13.47 -18.35 -16.05
CA ASP A 98 -13.83 -19.76 -16.12
C ASP A 98 -14.15 -20.31 -14.73
N THR A 99 -13.40 -19.88 -13.71
CA THR A 99 -13.45 -20.51 -12.38
C THR A 99 -14.16 -19.65 -11.34
N ILE A 100 -13.83 -18.36 -11.23
CA ILE A 100 -14.43 -17.50 -10.20
C ILE A 100 -15.84 -17.08 -10.58
N ALA A 101 -16.05 -16.69 -11.83
CA ALA A 101 -17.35 -16.30 -12.38
C ALA A 101 -18.13 -17.48 -12.97
N ALA A 102 -17.54 -18.68 -13.05
CA ALA A 102 -18.16 -19.87 -13.63
C ALA A 102 -18.74 -19.64 -15.04
N ASN A 103 -18.01 -18.89 -15.88
CA ASN A 103 -18.42 -18.43 -17.21
C ASN A 103 -19.64 -17.48 -17.26
N ASP A 104 -20.08 -16.95 -16.12
CA ASP A 104 -21.08 -15.89 -16.09
C ASP A 104 -20.43 -14.54 -16.42
N GLU A 105 -20.79 -13.97 -17.58
CA GLU A 105 -20.20 -12.72 -18.08
C GLU A 105 -20.53 -11.52 -17.19
N LEU A 106 -21.72 -11.48 -16.58
CA LEU A 106 -22.13 -10.38 -15.69
C LEU A 106 -21.27 -10.38 -14.43
N ILE A 107 -21.05 -11.56 -13.84
CA ILE A 107 -20.19 -11.70 -12.66
C ILE A 107 -18.74 -11.39 -13.02
N TYR A 108 -18.26 -11.89 -14.16
CA TYR A 108 -16.91 -11.61 -14.64
C TYR A 108 -16.64 -10.11 -14.76
N GLU A 109 -17.51 -9.38 -15.46
CA GLU A 109 -17.36 -7.93 -15.60
C GLU A 109 -17.50 -7.20 -14.27
N TYR A 110 -18.42 -7.63 -13.40
CA TYR A 110 -18.57 -7.04 -12.07
C TYR A 110 -17.29 -7.16 -11.24
N LEU A 111 -16.65 -8.34 -11.24
CA LEU A 111 -15.40 -8.57 -10.50
C LEU A 111 -14.26 -7.65 -10.99
N LEU A 112 -14.11 -7.49 -12.31
CA LEU A 112 -13.10 -6.61 -12.89
C LEU A 112 -13.37 -5.14 -12.57
N ASN A 113 -14.61 -4.70 -12.74
CA ASN A 113 -15.02 -3.32 -12.46
C ASN A 113 -14.90 -2.99 -10.97
N TRP A 114 -15.29 -3.92 -10.10
CA TRP A 114 -15.15 -3.77 -8.65
C TRP A 114 -13.70 -3.54 -8.25
N PHE A 115 -12.76 -4.35 -8.78
CA PHE A 115 -11.35 -4.15 -8.49
C PHE A 115 -10.77 -2.88 -9.12
N SER A 116 -11.22 -2.53 -10.33
CA SER A 116 -10.84 -1.27 -11.00
C SER A 116 -11.20 -0.04 -10.15
N ILE A 117 -12.41 -0.01 -9.58
CA ILE A 117 -12.85 1.07 -8.69
C ILE A 117 -11.91 1.21 -7.48
N ILE A 118 -11.50 0.09 -6.86
CA ILE A 118 -10.58 0.11 -5.71
C ILE A 118 -9.25 0.76 -6.08
N VAL A 119 -8.67 0.38 -7.23
CA VAL A 119 -7.36 0.88 -7.67
C VAL A 119 -7.44 2.35 -8.08
N GLN A 120 -8.51 2.75 -8.76
CA GLN A 120 -8.67 4.12 -9.28
C GLN A 120 -9.12 5.13 -8.21
N ASN A 121 -9.88 4.69 -7.20
CA ASN A 121 -10.45 5.54 -6.15
C ASN A 121 -9.77 5.34 -4.81
N ILE A 122 -8.48 5.66 -4.76
CA ILE A 122 -7.64 5.42 -3.59
C ILE A 122 -8.22 6.12 -2.35
N GLY A 123 -8.31 5.38 -1.24
CA GLY A 123 -8.83 5.88 0.04
C GLY A 123 -10.35 5.95 0.14
N LYS A 124 -11.10 5.60 -0.90
CA LYS A 124 -12.56 5.43 -0.83
C LYS A 124 -12.89 3.96 -0.59
N LYS A 125 -13.87 3.71 0.28
CA LYS A 125 -14.43 2.37 0.47
C LYS A 125 -15.47 2.11 -0.62
N THR A 126 -15.49 0.88 -1.14
CA THR A 126 -16.45 0.44 -2.16
C THR A 126 -17.84 0.15 -1.60
N GLU A 127 -17.98 0.13 -0.26
CA GLU A 127 -19.23 -0.19 0.47
C GLU A 127 -19.84 -1.56 0.08
N THR A 128 -19.03 -2.41 -0.55
CA THR A 128 -19.41 -3.71 -1.10
C THR A 128 -18.31 -4.72 -0.81
N SER A 129 -18.71 -5.95 -0.49
CA SER A 129 -17.81 -7.10 -0.30
C SER A 129 -18.18 -8.21 -1.29
N ILE A 130 -17.16 -8.96 -1.73
CA ILE A 130 -17.33 -10.15 -2.56
C ILE A 130 -17.14 -11.38 -1.67
N ILE A 131 -18.09 -12.31 -1.73
CA ILE A 131 -18.01 -13.59 -1.04
C ILE A 131 -17.75 -14.67 -2.09
N LEU A 132 -16.64 -15.39 -1.94
CA LEU A 132 -16.26 -16.49 -2.83
C LEU A 132 -16.55 -17.85 -2.18
N GLN A 133 -17.65 -18.47 -2.59
CA GLN A 133 -18.05 -19.81 -2.14
C GLN A 133 -17.71 -20.85 -3.21
N GLY A 134 -17.29 -22.04 -2.78
CA GLY A 134 -16.90 -23.12 -3.69
C GLY A 134 -15.95 -24.10 -3.02
N LEU A 135 -15.61 -25.19 -3.72
CA LEU A 135 -14.72 -26.23 -3.21
C LEU A 135 -13.32 -25.70 -2.89
N GLN A 136 -12.61 -26.36 -2.00
CA GLN A 136 -11.20 -26.07 -1.75
C GLN A 136 -10.37 -26.46 -2.99
N GLY A 137 -9.29 -25.72 -3.27
CA GLY A 137 -8.39 -26.01 -4.38
C GLY A 137 -8.79 -25.43 -5.73
N ILE A 138 -9.97 -24.79 -5.87
CA ILE A 138 -10.44 -24.21 -7.14
C ILE A 138 -9.79 -22.86 -7.50
N GLY A 139 -8.72 -22.44 -6.84
CA GLY A 139 -8.03 -21.19 -7.19
C GLY A 139 -8.59 -19.89 -6.59
N LYS A 140 -9.56 -19.93 -5.66
CA LYS A 140 -10.03 -18.74 -4.91
C LYS A 140 -8.87 -17.96 -4.26
N ASN A 141 -7.91 -18.67 -3.67
CA ASN A 141 -6.73 -18.07 -3.08
C ASN A 141 -5.77 -17.50 -4.13
N VAL A 142 -5.70 -18.07 -5.33
CA VAL A 142 -4.88 -17.52 -6.42
C VAL A 142 -5.44 -16.16 -6.82
N PHE A 143 -6.76 -16.08 -7.02
CA PHE A 143 -7.45 -14.81 -7.30
C PHE A 143 -7.15 -13.74 -6.25
N THR A 144 -7.42 -14.02 -4.97
CA THR A 144 -7.21 -13.02 -3.90
C THR A 144 -5.74 -12.68 -3.70
N ASN A 145 -4.82 -13.63 -3.88
CA ASN A 145 -3.38 -13.39 -3.75
C ASN A 145 -2.85 -12.41 -4.78
N VAL A 146 -3.30 -12.49 -6.02
CA VAL A 146 -2.91 -11.54 -7.08
C VAL A 146 -3.43 -10.14 -6.76
N LEU A 147 -4.70 -10.00 -6.36
CA LEU A 147 -5.26 -8.69 -5.98
C LEU A 147 -4.50 -8.04 -4.81
N CYS A 148 -4.17 -8.82 -3.78
CA CYS A 148 -3.36 -8.34 -2.68
C CYS A 148 -1.93 -7.97 -3.11
N GLU A 149 -1.35 -8.70 -4.05
CA GLU A 149 -0.01 -8.38 -4.56
C GLU A 149 -0.01 -7.06 -5.34
N LEU A 150 -1.03 -6.81 -6.17
CA LEU A 150 -1.21 -5.53 -6.86
C LEU A 150 -1.36 -4.36 -5.87
N LEU A 151 -2.00 -4.61 -4.73
CA LEU A 151 -2.18 -3.66 -3.63
C LEU A 151 -1.13 -3.82 -2.51
N ALA A 152 0.04 -4.39 -2.80
CA ALA A 152 1.06 -4.68 -1.80
C ALA A 152 1.42 -3.44 -0.96
N GLY A 153 1.34 -3.60 0.37
CA GLY A 153 1.47 -2.51 1.35
C GLY A 153 0.12 -2.03 1.91
N TYR A 154 -0.94 -2.10 1.11
CA TYR A 154 -2.30 -1.65 1.45
C TYR A 154 -3.33 -2.77 1.43
N SER A 155 -2.91 -4.03 1.30
CA SER A 155 -3.77 -5.19 1.47
C SER A 155 -3.47 -5.98 2.74
N SER A 156 -4.46 -6.69 3.27
CA SER A 156 -4.31 -7.68 4.34
C SER A 156 -4.82 -9.05 3.85
N LYS A 157 -4.00 -10.09 3.99
CA LYS A 157 -4.34 -11.48 3.63
C LYS A 157 -4.75 -12.26 4.87
N ASN A 158 -5.65 -13.22 4.71
CA ASN A 158 -5.97 -14.25 5.70
C ASN A 158 -6.38 -13.71 7.08
N ILE A 159 -7.30 -12.74 7.11
CA ILE A 159 -7.97 -12.40 8.36
C ILE A 159 -8.90 -13.56 8.69
N THR A 160 -8.59 -14.32 9.74
CA THR A 160 -9.32 -15.53 10.12
C THR A 160 -10.27 -15.32 11.30
N ASP A 161 -10.05 -14.25 12.06
CA ASP A 161 -10.87 -13.89 13.21
C ASP A 161 -11.74 -12.66 12.88
N ILE A 162 -13.02 -12.73 13.24
CA ILE A 162 -13.92 -11.59 13.11
C ILE A 162 -13.60 -10.52 14.14
N ASP A 163 -12.96 -10.86 15.25
CA ASP A 163 -12.46 -9.91 16.23
C ASP A 163 -11.33 -9.03 15.67
N ASP A 164 -10.61 -9.50 14.65
CA ASP A 164 -9.66 -8.64 13.89
C ASP A 164 -10.39 -7.61 13.00
N PHE A 165 -11.70 -7.81 12.75
CA PHE A 165 -12.56 -6.94 11.95
C PHE A 165 -13.46 -6.03 12.81
N VAL A 166 -13.93 -6.51 13.96
CA VAL A 166 -14.93 -5.87 14.82
C VAL A 166 -14.38 -5.49 16.21
N GLY A 167 -13.21 -6.00 16.59
CA GLY A 167 -12.60 -5.75 17.89
C GLY A 167 -12.11 -4.32 18.09
N LYS A 168 -11.72 -3.99 19.33
CA LYS A 168 -11.24 -2.65 19.74
C LYS A 168 -9.95 -2.19 19.04
N PHE A 169 -9.30 -3.07 18.27
CA PHE A 169 -8.05 -2.79 17.58
C PHE A 169 -8.19 -3.04 16.08
N ASN A 170 -8.76 -2.04 15.37
CA ASN A 170 -8.91 -2.04 13.91
C ASN A 170 -7.58 -2.06 13.13
N THR A 171 -6.44 -2.32 13.77
CA THR A 171 -5.10 -2.25 13.19
C THR A 171 -4.94 -3.15 11.94
N ALA A 172 -5.64 -4.30 11.90
CA ALA A 172 -5.56 -5.25 10.78
C ALA A 172 -6.15 -4.70 9.47
N ILE A 173 -7.16 -3.83 9.58
CA ILE A 173 -7.88 -3.20 8.46
C ILE A 173 -7.55 -1.72 8.29
N GLU A 174 -6.91 -1.11 9.30
CA GLU A 174 -6.49 0.29 9.26
C GLU A 174 -5.51 0.51 8.11
N ASN A 175 -5.74 1.59 7.36
CA ASN A 175 -4.89 1.97 6.24
C ASN A 175 -4.78 0.88 5.15
N LYS A 176 -5.82 0.05 5.03
CA LYS A 176 -5.96 -0.97 3.98
C LYS A 176 -7.04 -0.59 2.96
N MET A 177 -6.73 -0.86 1.70
CA MET A 177 -7.64 -0.77 0.56
C MET A 177 -8.41 -2.08 0.36
N LEU A 178 -7.77 -3.22 0.65
CA LEU A 178 -8.38 -4.55 0.49
C LEU A 178 -8.03 -5.44 1.68
N ALA A 179 -9.01 -6.14 2.21
CA ALA A 179 -8.81 -7.14 3.26
C ALA A 179 -9.48 -8.45 2.82
N ILE A 180 -8.76 -9.55 2.94
CA ILE A 180 -9.26 -10.89 2.62
C ILE A 180 -9.52 -11.62 3.92
N ALA A 181 -10.79 -11.89 4.18
CA ALA A 181 -11.22 -12.72 5.29
C ALA A 181 -11.39 -14.16 4.80
N ASN A 182 -10.51 -15.06 5.24
CA ASN A 182 -10.52 -16.47 4.85
C ASN A 182 -11.06 -17.31 6.00
N GLU A 183 -12.03 -18.18 5.71
CA GLU A 183 -12.59 -19.13 6.69
C GLU A 183 -13.03 -18.46 7.99
N MET A 184 -13.76 -17.34 7.88
CA MET A 184 -14.38 -16.74 9.06
C MET A 184 -15.24 -17.80 9.74
N LYS A 185 -14.84 -18.20 10.94
CA LYS A 185 -15.59 -19.19 11.72
C LYS A 185 -16.97 -18.61 11.96
N ASN A 186 -18.00 -19.39 11.64
CA ASN A 186 -19.36 -19.10 12.08
C ASN A 186 -19.38 -19.16 13.62
N PHE A 187 -20.06 -18.19 14.23
CA PHE A 187 -20.36 -18.17 15.66
C PHE A 187 -21.11 -19.42 16.12
#